data_AF-A0A146KJH3-F1
#
_entry.id   AF-A0A146KJH3-F1
#
_cell.length_a   1.000
_cell.length_b   1.000
_cell.length_c   1.000
_cell.angle_alpha   90.00
_cell.angle_beta   90.00
_cell.angle_gamma   90.00
#
_symmetry.space_group_name_H-M   'P 1'
#
loop_
_entity.id
_entity.type
_entity.pdbx_description
1 polymer ?
#
loop_
_entity_poly.entity_id
_entity_poly.type
_entity_poly.pdbx_seq_one_letter_code
_entity_poly.pdbx_strand_id
1 'polypeptide(L)'
;IILYIGYMTIKIEPMALIGLSAYLFFVPIVGILMGKVIFYMKQSKNLRDLRLQRASEILNGIKVIKLFSLEKVQLARLQNARDKEVRNILKLSICFTVFGLVSTLSAPLMTTIAFIAMISSSTFDIGSAFTTLYLFQSLSFTILMLPLMLSFSSDAVISSDRATTFLMLGEQDPGVVVRIPDLNINQLSQLNTQMESKAIETYNNPSFSWSISQDKMIPPILDNFYKENLKLMKQINK
;
A
#
# COMPACT_ATOMS: atom_id res chain seq x y z
N ILE A 1 23.09 3.62 -11.89
CA ILE A 1 23.79 4.94 -11.98
C ILE A 1 25.30 4.76 -11.87
N ILE A 2 25.85 4.24 -10.77
CA ILE A 2 27.31 4.01 -10.62
C ILE A 2 27.86 3.12 -11.75
N LEU A 3 27.16 2.02 -12.06
CA LEU A 3 27.53 1.14 -13.18
C LEU A 3 27.48 1.87 -14.55
N TYR A 4 26.53 2.79 -14.75
CA TYR A 4 26.44 3.59 -15.97
C TYR A 4 27.60 4.59 -16.10
N ILE A 5 27.98 5.23 -15.00
CA ILE A 5 29.13 6.14 -14.93
C ILE A 5 30.44 5.37 -15.20
N GLY A 6 30.58 4.18 -14.61
CA GLY A 6 31.69 3.27 -14.86
C GLY A 6 31.75 2.81 -16.31
N TYR A 7 30.61 2.44 -16.90
CA TYR A 7 30.55 2.02 -18.30
C TYR A 7 30.94 3.15 -19.25
N MET A 8 30.43 4.38 -19.04
CA MET A 8 30.81 5.53 -19.86
C MET A 8 32.30 5.81 -19.72
N THR A 9 32.84 5.99 -18.51
CA THR A 9 34.27 6.27 -18.31
C THR A 9 35.22 5.27 -18.97
N ILE A 10 34.86 3.98 -19.03
CA ILE A 10 35.71 2.93 -19.62
C ILE A 10 35.51 2.80 -21.14
N LYS A 11 34.30 3.00 -21.67
CA LYS A 11 33.95 2.66 -23.07
C LYS A 11 33.66 3.85 -23.98
N ILE A 12 33.12 4.93 -23.44
CA ILE A 12 32.66 6.11 -24.16
C ILE A 12 33.37 7.28 -23.48
N GLU A 13 34.49 7.69 -24.07
CA GLU A 13 35.45 8.68 -23.57
C GLU A 13 34.90 9.78 -22.62
N PRO A 14 35.77 10.36 -21.76
CA PRO A 14 35.37 11.26 -20.66
C PRO A 14 34.41 12.39 -21.02
N MET A 15 34.33 12.80 -22.29
CA MET A 15 33.42 13.84 -22.76
C MET A 15 31.93 13.50 -22.63
N ALA A 16 31.54 12.21 -22.65
CA ALA A 16 30.15 11.82 -22.39
C ALA A 16 29.71 12.09 -20.94
N LEU A 17 30.65 12.27 -20.01
CA LEU A 17 30.36 12.67 -18.62
C LEU A 17 29.74 14.08 -18.55
N ILE A 18 29.93 14.94 -19.54
CA ILE A 18 29.41 16.30 -19.53
C ILE A 18 27.88 16.28 -19.63
N GLY A 19 27.31 15.42 -20.48
CA GLY A 19 25.85 15.19 -20.52
C GLY A 19 25.31 14.58 -19.22
N LEU A 20 26.09 13.73 -18.56
CA LEU A 20 25.74 13.17 -17.26
C LEU A 20 25.87 14.19 -16.11
N SER A 21 26.81 15.13 -16.21
CA SER A 21 26.92 16.25 -15.27
C SER A 21 25.73 17.20 -15.39
N ALA A 22 25.25 17.46 -16.62
CA ALA A 22 24.02 18.22 -16.84
C ALA A 22 22.82 17.52 -16.19
N TYR A 23 22.79 16.18 -16.20
CA TYR A 23 21.74 15.42 -15.54
C TYR A 23 21.72 15.61 -14.01
N LEU A 24 22.89 15.79 -13.36
CA LEU A 24 22.96 16.05 -11.92
C LEU A 24 22.20 17.33 -11.52
N PHE A 25 22.12 18.34 -12.40
CA PHE A 25 21.31 19.53 -12.20
C PHE A 25 19.80 19.28 -12.34
N PHE A 26 19.39 18.30 -13.14
CA PHE A 26 17.98 17.90 -13.27
C PHE A 26 17.50 17.03 -12.10
N VAL A 27 18.38 16.25 -11.48
CA VAL A 27 18.06 15.40 -10.32
C VAL A 27 17.26 16.12 -9.22
N PRO A 28 17.64 17.32 -8.72
CA PRO A 28 16.86 17.99 -7.67
C PRO A 28 15.45 18.37 -8.14
N ILE A 29 15.29 18.82 -9.38
CA ILE A 29 13.99 19.19 -9.97
C ILE A 29 13.09 17.96 -10.04
N VAL A 30 13.62 16.87 -10.58
CA VAL A 30 12.92 15.58 -10.71
C VAL A 30 12.59 15.01 -9.33
N GLY A 31 13.49 15.14 -8.35
CA GLY A 31 13.27 14.69 -6.97
C GLY A 31 12.15 15.44 -6.25
N ILE A 32 12.05 16.76 -6.41
CA ILE A 32 10.95 17.56 -5.85
C ILE A 32 9.61 17.16 -6.47
N LEU A 33 9.58 16.96 -7.80
CA LEU A 33 8.37 16.52 -8.51
C LEU A 33 7.96 15.11 -8.08
N MET A 34 8.91 14.21 -7.96
CA MET A 34 8.69 12.85 -7.46
C MET A 34 8.09 12.87 -6.04
N GLY A 35 8.63 13.69 -5.14
CA GLY A 35 8.10 13.87 -3.79
C GLY A 35 6.64 14.33 -3.79
N LYS A 36 6.27 15.27 -4.67
CA LYS A 36 4.88 15.70 -4.85
C LYS A 36 3.98 14.57 -5.36
N VAL A 37 4.45 13.79 -6.34
CA VAL A 37 3.70 12.63 -6.85
C VAL A 37 3.42 11.64 -5.72
N ILE A 38 4.44 11.25 -4.94
CA ILE A 38 4.28 10.33 -3.82
C ILE A 38 3.30 10.88 -2.77
N PHE A 39 3.38 12.17 -2.47
CA PHE A 39 2.46 12.84 -1.55
C PHE A 39 0.99 12.72 -2.01
N TYR A 40 0.71 13.07 -3.26
CA TYR A 40 -0.65 12.99 -3.81
C TYR A 40 -1.14 11.55 -3.99
N MET A 41 -0.25 10.59 -4.29
CA MET A 41 -0.58 9.16 -4.30
C MET A 41 -1.04 8.69 -2.92
N LYS A 42 -0.30 9.04 -1.86
CA LYS A 42 -0.67 8.71 -0.48
C LYS A 42 -2.00 9.37 -0.08
N GLN A 43 -2.20 10.63 -0.44
CA GLN A 43 -3.47 11.32 -0.19
C GLN A 43 -4.64 10.66 -0.93
N SER A 44 -4.42 10.17 -2.15
CA SER A 44 -5.43 9.47 -2.95
C SER A 44 -5.86 8.17 -2.27
N LYS A 45 -4.88 7.38 -1.78
CA LYS A 45 -5.14 6.16 -1.01
C LYS A 45 -6.03 6.45 0.21
N ASN A 46 -5.68 7.46 1.01
CA ASN A 46 -6.46 7.83 2.19
C ASN A 46 -7.90 8.26 1.86
N LEU A 47 -8.10 9.07 0.81
CA LEU A 47 -9.45 9.54 0.43
C LEU A 47 -10.31 8.41 -0.12
N ARG A 48 -9.71 7.49 -0.86
CA ARG A 48 -10.37 6.27 -1.35
C ARG A 48 -10.81 5.39 -0.18
N ASP A 49 -9.92 5.16 0.80
CA ASP A 49 -10.22 4.35 1.97
C ASP A 49 -11.35 4.98 2.81
N LEU A 50 -11.34 6.31 2.99
CA LEU A 50 -12.43 7.05 3.62
C LEU A 50 -13.77 6.84 2.90
N ARG A 51 -13.80 6.92 1.57
CA ARG A 51 -15.03 6.68 0.79
C ARG A 51 -15.53 5.25 0.97
N LEU A 52 -14.63 4.27 0.93
CA LEU A 52 -14.97 2.86 1.11
C LEU A 52 -15.55 2.60 2.50
N GLN A 53 -14.93 3.18 3.53
CA GLN A 53 -15.46 3.12 4.90
C GLN A 53 -16.86 3.71 5.00
N ARG A 54 -17.08 4.92 4.46
CA ARG A 54 -18.41 5.56 4.47
C ARG A 54 -19.45 4.72 3.74
N ALA A 55 -19.09 4.14 2.60
CA ALA A 55 -19.99 3.25 1.88
C ALA A 55 -20.34 2.00 2.70
N SER A 56 -19.37 1.42 3.42
CA SER A 56 -19.61 0.29 4.31
C SER A 56 -20.52 0.64 5.49
N GLU A 57 -20.32 1.79 6.14
CA GLU A 57 -21.21 2.30 7.21
C GLU A 57 -22.67 2.42 6.73
N ILE A 58 -22.86 2.90 5.49
CA ILE A 58 -24.18 3.04 4.88
C ILE A 58 -24.85 1.69 4.67
N LEU A 59 -24.10 0.72 4.13
CA LEU A 59 -24.63 -0.62 3.85
C LEU A 59 -25.00 -1.35 5.14
N ASN A 60 -24.17 -1.27 6.17
CA ASN A 60 -24.44 -1.87 7.47
C ASN A 60 -25.65 -1.20 8.17
N GLY A 61 -25.83 0.10 8.00
CA GLY A 61 -26.92 0.88 8.59
C GLY A 61 -28.19 1.06 7.73
N ILE A 62 -28.31 0.36 6.60
CA ILE A 62 -29.29 0.70 5.56
C ILE A 62 -30.75 0.66 6.03
N LYS A 63 -31.09 -0.26 6.93
CA LYS A 63 -32.45 -0.39 7.49
C LYS A 63 -32.86 0.87 8.26
N VAL A 64 -31.96 1.39 9.10
CA VAL A 64 -32.18 2.61 9.89
C VAL A 64 -32.29 3.82 8.97
N ILE A 65 -31.40 3.93 7.99
CA ILE A 65 -31.41 5.04 7.02
C ILE A 65 -32.76 5.13 6.28
N LYS A 66 -33.31 3.98 5.87
CA LYS A 66 -34.63 3.91 5.22
C LYS A 66 -35.77 4.27 6.16
N LEU A 67 -35.76 3.75 7.39
CA LEU A 67 -36.78 4.06 8.40
C LEU A 67 -36.88 5.56 8.68
N PHE A 68 -35.76 6.28 8.68
CA PHE A 68 -35.72 7.73 8.92
C PHE A 68 -35.70 8.57 7.63
N SER A 69 -35.83 7.97 6.44
CA SER A 69 -35.76 8.66 5.14
C SER A 69 -34.49 9.54 4.94
N LEU A 70 -33.37 9.14 5.55
CA LEU A 70 -32.11 9.91 5.55
C LEU A 70 -31.22 9.67 4.31
N GLU A 71 -31.73 8.95 3.32
CA GLU A 71 -30.97 8.54 2.12
C GLU A 71 -30.31 9.72 1.41
N LYS A 72 -31.05 10.82 1.21
CA LYS A 72 -30.55 12.02 0.52
C LYS A 72 -29.40 12.67 1.27
N VAL A 73 -29.49 12.76 2.60
CA VAL A 73 -28.45 13.35 3.45
C VAL A 73 -27.19 12.51 3.39
N GLN A 74 -27.33 11.19 3.47
CA GLN A 74 -26.20 10.28 3.48
C GLN A 74 -25.53 10.16 2.10
N LEU A 75 -26.31 10.21 1.02
CA LEU A 75 -25.82 10.31 -0.35
C LEU A 75 -25.03 11.60 -0.54
N ALA A 76 -25.54 12.75 -0.07
CA ALA A 76 -24.80 14.01 -0.13
C ALA A 76 -23.45 13.95 0.63
N ARG A 77 -23.40 13.25 1.78
CA ARG A 77 -22.14 13.04 2.52
C ARG A 77 -21.16 12.16 1.74
N LEU A 78 -21.63 11.10 1.09
CA LEU A 78 -20.80 10.24 0.23
C LEU A 78 -20.29 11.00 -1.00
N GLN A 79 -21.14 11.81 -1.63
CA GLN A 79 -20.78 12.64 -2.77
C GLN A 79 -19.69 13.66 -2.41
N ASN A 80 -19.82 14.32 -1.26
CA ASN A 80 -18.78 15.22 -0.75
C ASN A 80 -17.42 14.53 -0.56
N ALA A 81 -17.41 13.26 -0.11
CA ALA A 81 -16.19 12.47 -0.02
C ALA A 81 -15.63 12.14 -1.42
N ARG A 82 -16.52 11.80 -2.38
CA ARG A 82 -16.15 11.53 -3.76
C ARG A 82 -15.56 12.74 -4.48
N ASP A 83 -16.13 13.93 -4.29
CA ASP A 83 -15.64 15.16 -4.92
C ASP A 83 -14.22 15.51 -4.44
N LYS A 84 -13.92 15.27 -3.15
CA LYS A 84 -12.57 15.42 -2.60
C LYS A 84 -11.59 14.41 -3.21
N GLU A 85 -12.01 13.15 -3.35
CA GLU A 85 -11.21 12.09 -3.99
C GLU A 85 -10.90 12.44 -5.45
N VAL A 86 -11.91 12.80 -6.24
CA VAL A 86 -11.75 13.16 -7.67
C VAL A 86 -10.84 14.38 -7.83
N ARG A 87 -11.01 15.42 -7.00
CA ARG A 87 -10.12 16.59 -7.02
C ARG A 87 -8.67 16.21 -6.73
N ASN A 88 -8.43 15.27 -5.81
CA ASN A 88 -7.08 14.80 -5.53
C ASN A 88 -6.51 13.95 -6.68
N ILE A 89 -7.33 13.09 -7.29
CA ILE A 89 -6.92 12.30 -8.46
C ILE A 89 -6.53 13.23 -9.61
N LEU A 90 -7.29 14.29 -9.88
CA LEU A 90 -6.93 15.28 -10.91
C LEU A 90 -5.58 15.95 -10.62
N LYS A 91 -5.35 16.38 -9.36
CA LYS A 91 -4.05 16.96 -8.95
C LYS A 91 -2.91 15.97 -9.12
N LEU A 92 -3.12 14.70 -8.75
CA LEU A 92 -2.16 13.62 -8.94
C LEU A 92 -1.84 13.42 -10.42
N SER A 93 -2.86 13.31 -11.28
CA SER A 93 -2.69 13.15 -12.73
C SER A 93 -1.88 14.31 -13.32
N ILE A 94 -2.21 15.55 -12.98
CA ILE A 94 -1.47 16.73 -13.45
C ILE A 94 0.00 16.67 -12.98
N CYS A 95 0.25 16.35 -11.70
CA CYS A 95 1.62 16.22 -11.19
C CYS A 95 2.39 15.12 -11.89
N PHE A 96 1.74 13.97 -12.15
CA PHE A 96 2.35 12.84 -12.84
C PHE A 96 2.66 13.17 -14.30
N THR A 97 1.76 13.87 -15.00
CA THR A 97 2.00 14.34 -16.36
C THR A 97 3.17 15.32 -16.41
N VAL A 98 3.23 16.31 -15.51
CA VAL A 98 4.35 17.26 -15.45
C VAL A 98 5.66 16.53 -15.16
N PHE A 99 5.66 15.61 -14.20
CA PHE A 99 6.82 14.78 -13.89
C PHE A 99 7.28 13.94 -15.10
N GLY A 100 6.33 13.33 -15.81
CA GLY A 100 6.60 12.54 -17.00
C GLY A 100 7.15 13.37 -18.15
N LEU A 101 6.60 14.56 -18.39
CA LEU A 101 7.10 15.50 -19.40
C LEU A 101 8.53 15.94 -19.10
N VAL A 102 8.81 16.39 -17.87
CA VAL A 102 10.17 16.80 -17.44
C VAL A 102 11.15 15.63 -17.59
N SER A 103 10.75 14.43 -17.18
CA SER A 103 11.60 13.23 -17.28
C SER A 103 11.85 12.83 -18.74
N THR A 104 10.84 12.95 -19.61
CA THR A 104 10.96 12.57 -21.03
C THR A 104 11.78 13.59 -21.82
N LEU A 105 11.62 14.88 -21.54
CA LEU A 105 12.40 15.97 -22.16
C LEU A 105 13.87 15.98 -21.69
N SER A 106 14.15 15.45 -20.49
CA SER A 106 15.52 15.42 -19.96
C SER A 106 16.48 14.58 -20.82
N ALA A 107 16.04 13.42 -21.35
CA ALA A 107 16.92 12.54 -22.13
C ALA A 107 17.40 13.20 -23.44
N PRO A 108 16.52 13.72 -24.31
CA PRO A 108 16.95 14.43 -25.51
C PRO A 108 17.88 15.61 -25.20
N LEU A 109 17.57 16.43 -24.19
CA LEU A 109 18.44 17.54 -23.78
C LEU A 109 19.84 17.08 -23.32
N MET A 110 19.92 16.00 -22.55
CA MET A 110 21.21 15.43 -22.16
C MET A 110 21.99 14.89 -23.36
N THR A 111 21.31 14.22 -24.29
CA THR A 111 21.95 13.68 -25.50
C THR A 111 22.49 14.79 -26.39
N THR A 112 21.77 15.89 -26.58
CA THR A 112 22.26 17.01 -27.38
C THR A 112 23.48 17.67 -26.74
N ILE A 113 23.47 17.88 -25.42
CA ILE A 113 24.63 18.43 -24.68
C ILE A 113 25.83 17.49 -24.79
N ALA A 114 25.64 16.18 -24.64
CA ALA A 114 26.71 15.20 -24.79
C ALA A 114 27.27 15.17 -26.22
N PHE A 115 26.42 15.22 -27.25
CA PHE A 115 26.88 15.21 -28.64
C PHE A 115 27.65 16.48 -29.00
N ILE A 116 27.23 17.66 -28.51
CA ILE A 116 27.99 18.90 -28.70
C ILE A 116 29.39 18.77 -28.09
N ALA A 117 29.51 18.19 -26.88
CA ALA A 117 30.80 17.97 -26.23
C ALA A 117 31.69 16.96 -26.99
N MET A 118 31.10 15.89 -27.52
CA MET A 118 31.80 14.87 -28.32
C MET A 118 32.27 15.41 -29.68
N ILE A 119 31.48 16.25 -30.33
CA ILE A 119 31.85 16.90 -31.60
C ILE A 119 33.02 17.87 -31.36
N SER A 120 32.97 18.65 -30.27
CA SER A 120 34.02 19.61 -29.91
C SER A 120 35.38 18.95 -29.58
N SER A 121 35.39 17.65 -29.27
CA SER A 121 36.60 16.90 -28.92
C SER A 121 37.15 16.08 -30.09
N SER A 122 36.56 16.18 -31.29
CA SER A 122 36.94 15.44 -32.50
C SER A 122 36.92 13.90 -32.36
N THR A 123 36.24 13.37 -31.34
CA THR A 123 36.14 11.93 -31.06
C THR A 123 34.74 11.38 -31.31
N PHE A 124 34.02 11.99 -32.26
CA PHE A 124 32.67 11.60 -32.62
C PHE A 124 32.67 10.29 -33.41
N ASP A 125 32.46 9.16 -32.72
CA ASP A 125 32.08 7.89 -33.33
C ASP A 125 30.56 7.68 -33.28
N ILE A 126 29.98 7.23 -34.39
CA ILE A 126 28.55 7.00 -34.55
C ILE A 126 28.06 5.90 -33.58
N GLY A 127 28.86 4.85 -33.39
CA GLY A 127 28.54 3.76 -32.46
C GLY A 127 28.43 4.23 -31.01
N SER A 128 29.40 5.05 -30.58
CA SER A 128 29.40 5.68 -29.25
C SER A 128 28.22 6.64 -29.03
N ALA A 129 27.79 7.36 -30.07
CA ALA A 129 26.68 8.30 -30.03
C ALA A 129 25.33 7.58 -29.82
N PHE A 130 25.04 6.54 -30.60
CA PHE A 130 23.81 5.75 -30.43
C PHE A 130 23.76 5.05 -29.08
N THR A 131 24.90 4.53 -28.61
CA THR A 131 25.01 3.89 -27.29
C THR A 131 24.70 4.91 -26.18
N THR A 132 25.25 6.11 -26.26
CA THR A 132 25.00 7.20 -25.29
C THR A 132 23.52 7.61 -25.26
N LEU A 133 22.90 7.74 -26.42
CA LEU A 133 21.47 8.06 -26.54
C LEU A 133 20.60 7.01 -25.86
N TYR A 134 20.86 5.74 -26.15
CA TYR A 134 20.13 4.63 -25.54
C TYR A 134 20.31 4.60 -24.02
N LEU A 135 21.53 4.81 -23.52
CA LEU A 135 21.82 4.82 -22.10
C LEU A 135 21.06 5.93 -21.36
N PHE A 136 21.00 7.15 -21.91
CA PHE A 136 20.24 8.25 -21.30
C PHE A 136 18.73 8.02 -21.32
N GLN A 137 18.19 7.48 -22.42
CA GLN A 137 16.77 7.13 -22.50
C GLN A 137 16.39 6.05 -21.47
N SER A 138 17.23 5.02 -21.32
CA SER A 138 17.04 3.95 -20.33
C SER A 138 17.10 4.48 -18.89
N LEU A 139 18.01 5.42 -18.62
CA LEU A 139 18.11 6.09 -17.32
C LEU A 139 16.83 6.88 -17.00
N SER A 140 16.36 7.72 -17.93
CA SER A 140 15.11 8.50 -17.79
C SER A 140 13.89 7.61 -17.54
N PHE A 141 13.80 6.46 -18.23
CA PHE A 141 12.73 5.49 -17.96
C PHE A 141 12.80 4.93 -16.53
N THR A 142 14.01 4.59 -16.05
CA THR A 142 14.21 4.06 -14.70
C THR A 142 13.74 5.05 -13.63
N ILE A 143 14.00 6.35 -13.85
CA ILE A 143 13.57 7.43 -12.95
C ILE A 143 12.06 7.62 -12.96
N LEU A 144 11.43 7.56 -14.14
CA LEU A 144 9.99 7.66 -14.28
C LEU A 144 9.26 6.59 -13.47
N MET A 145 9.80 5.37 -13.45
CA MET A 145 9.24 4.22 -12.73
C MET A 145 9.54 4.22 -11.24
N LEU A 146 10.49 5.03 -10.77
CA LEU A 146 10.98 5.03 -9.39
C LEU A 146 9.87 5.34 -8.35
N PRO A 147 9.03 6.39 -8.47
CA PRO A 147 7.94 6.62 -7.51
C PRO A 147 6.90 5.49 -7.45
N LEU A 148 6.67 4.80 -8.56
CA LEU A 148 5.77 3.65 -8.60
C LEU A 148 6.38 2.46 -7.85
N MET A 149 7.66 2.17 -8.09
CA MET A 149 8.40 1.11 -7.39
C MET A 149 8.45 1.35 -5.87
N LEU A 150 8.67 2.60 -5.43
CA LEU A 150 8.60 2.94 -4.01
C LEU A 150 7.21 2.71 -3.41
N SER A 151 6.17 3.05 -4.16
CA SER A 151 4.78 2.82 -3.72
C SER A 151 4.49 1.33 -3.58
N PHE A 152 4.88 0.52 -4.56
CA PHE A 152 4.71 -0.95 -4.50
C PHE A 152 5.54 -1.59 -3.41
N SER A 153 6.78 -1.14 -3.21
CA SER A 153 7.64 -1.64 -2.13
C SER A 153 7.02 -1.35 -0.76
N SER A 154 6.52 -0.12 -0.55
CA SER A 154 5.81 0.21 0.69
C SER A 154 4.56 -0.63 0.90
N ASP A 155 3.78 -0.86 -0.16
CA ASP A 155 2.56 -1.68 -0.07
C ASP A 155 2.90 -3.16 0.19
N ALA A 156 3.96 -3.68 -0.44
CA ALA A 156 4.43 -5.05 -0.25
C ALA A 156 4.90 -5.29 1.19
N VAL A 157 5.68 -4.38 1.78
CA VAL A 157 6.14 -4.49 3.17
C VAL A 157 4.94 -4.56 4.13
N ILE A 158 3.97 -3.67 3.98
CA ILE A 158 2.76 -3.65 4.83
C ILE A 158 1.92 -4.91 4.60
N SER A 159 1.80 -5.37 3.35
CA SER A 159 1.04 -6.58 3.03
C SER A 159 1.71 -7.84 3.58
N SER A 160 3.04 -7.94 3.51
CA SER A 160 3.81 -9.05 4.08
C SER A 160 3.69 -9.10 5.60
N ASP A 161 3.73 -7.95 6.26
CA ASP A 161 3.54 -7.85 7.71
C ASP A 161 2.12 -8.32 8.13
N ARG A 162 1.09 -7.94 7.38
CA ARG A 162 -0.27 -8.45 7.58
C ARG A 162 -0.36 -9.96 7.38
N ALA A 163 0.24 -10.48 6.31
CA ALA A 163 0.20 -11.90 6.00
C ALA A 163 0.94 -12.74 7.05
N THR A 164 2.12 -12.29 7.49
CA THR A 164 2.88 -12.97 8.56
C THR A 164 2.12 -12.95 9.87
N THR A 165 1.53 -11.82 10.25
CA THR A 165 0.67 -11.72 11.44
C THR A 165 -0.49 -12.71 11.35
N PHE A 166 -1.18 -12.79 10.21
CA PHE A 166 -2.27 -13.73 9.99
C PHE A 166 -1.82 -15.20 10.12
N LEU A 167 -0.68 -15.55 9.54
CA LEU A 167 -0.12 -16.91 9.63
C LEU A 167 0.40 -17.28 11.02
N MET A 168 0.68 -16.29 11.87
CA MET A 168 1.07 -16.48 13.26
C MET A 168 -0.12 -16.59 14.22
N LEU A 169 -1.36 -16.38 13.77
CA LEU A 169 -2.52 -16.65 14.60
C LEU A 169 -2.57 -18.15 14.93
N GLY A 170 -2.97 -18.48 16.16
CA GLY A 170 -3.14 -19.87 16.58
C GLY A 170 -4.16 -20.58 15.69
N GLU A 171 -3.79 -21.73 15.12
CA GLU A 171 -4.66 -22.53 14.25
C GLU A 171 -5.85 -23.15 14.99
N GLN A 172 -5.82 -23.17 16.33
CA GLN A 172 -6.77 -23.86 17.17
C GLN A 172 -7.47 -22.89 18.13
N ASP A 173 -8.77 -22.69 17.93
CA ASP A 173 -9.64 -22.07 18.92
C ASP A 173 -9.58 -22.97 20.18
N PRO A 174 -9.15 -22.49 21.37
CA PRO A 174 -9.04 -23.34 22.57
C PRO A 174 -10.40 -23.94 22.97
N GLY A 175 -11.49 -23.41 22.43
CA GLY A 175 -12.85 -23.92 22.57
C GLY A 175 -13.27 -24.99 21.56
N VAL A 176 -12.40 -25.45 20.65
CA VAL A 176 -12.74 -26.61 19.80
C VAL A 176 -12.82 -27.84 20.69
N VAL A 177 -14.05 -28.27 20.97
CA VAL A 177 -14.36 -29.54 21.63
C VAL A 177 -13.69 -30.66 20.84
N VAL A 178 -12.59 -31.20 21.39
CA VAL A 178 -11.95 -32.40 20.85
C VAL A 178 -12.95 -33.53 20.98
N ARG A 179 -13.47 -34.02 19.86
CA ARG A 179 -14.31 -35.21 19.82
C ARG A 179 -13.43 -36.41 20.15
N ILE A 180 -13.57 -36.92 21.37
CA ILE A 180 -12.96 -38.19 21.77
C ILE A 180 -13.79 -39.30 21.10
N PRO A 181 -13.27 -40.07 20.15
CA PRO A 181 -13.94 -41.26 19.68
C PRO A 181 -13.86 -42.29 20.82
N ASP A 182 -15.02 -42.78 21.23
CA ASP A 182 -15.21 -43.89 22.17
C ASP A 182 -14.96 -43.57 23.66
N LEU A 183 -15.95 -42.91 24.27
CA LEU A 183 -16.12 -42.92 25.73
C LEU A 183 -16.51 -44.33 26.18
N ASN A 184 -15.62 -45.02 26.90
CA ASN A 184 -15.97 -46.23 27.62
C ASN A 184 -16.90 -45.85 28.79
N ILE A 185 -18.05 -46.52 28.93
CA ILE A 185 -19.15 -46.17 29.88
C ILE A 185 -18.64 -46.04 31.33
N ASN A 186 -17.55 -46.75 31.65
CA ASN A 186 -16.94 -46.75 32.98
C ASN A 186 -16.15 -45.47 33.32
N GLN A 187 -15.79 -44.64 32.33
CA GLN A 187 -15.11 -43.35 32.55
C GLN A 187 -16.09 -42.18 32.69
N LEU A 188 -17.32 -42.32 32.14
CA LEU A 188 -18.40 -41.34 32.29
C LEU A 188 -18.92 -41.25 33.73
N SER A 189 -18.94 -42.36 34.46
CA SER A 189 -19.39 -42.40 35.85
C SER A 189 -18.46 -41.66 36.81
N GLN A 190 -17.14 -41.62 36.51
CA GLN A 190 -16.14 -40.92 37.31
C GLN A 190 -16.16 -39.39 37.09
N LEU A 191 -16.51 -38.93 35.89
CA LEU A 191 -16.65 -37.49 35.58
C LEU A 191 -17.96 -36.90 36.11
N ASN A 192 -19.01 -37.70 36.24
CA ASN A 192 -20.33 -37.24 36.70
C ASN A 192 -20.36 -36.99 38.22
N THR A 193 -19.40 -37.51 38.99
CA THR A 193 -19.36 -37.36 40.46
C THR A 193 -18.77 -36.02 40.93
N GLN A 194 -18.22 -35.20 40.02
CA GLN A 194 -17.62 -33.89 40.35
C GLN A 194 -18.42 -32.68 39.83
N MET A 195 -19.58 -32.87 39.18
CA MET A 195 -20.33 -31.80 38.50
C MET A 195 -21.75 -31.66 39.04
N GLU A 196 -21.89 -31.11 40.25
CA GLU A 196 -23.18 -30.95 40.95
C GLU A 196 -23.89 -29.60 40.69
N SER A 197 -23.57 -28.88 39.62
CA SER A 197 -24.39 -27.74 39.18
C SER A 197 -24.36 -27.57 37.65
N LYS A 198 -25.35 -28.12 36.94
CA LYS A 198 -25.47 -27.98 35.48
C LYS A 198 -26.28 -26.72 35.14
N ALA A 199 -25.67 -25.76 34.43
CA ALA A 199 -26.32 -24.52 33.99
C ALA A 199 -27.03 -24.64 32.63
N ILE A 200 -26.69 -25.62 31.78
CA ILE A 200 -27.31 -25.81 30.46
C ILE A 200 -27.38 -27.32 30.15
N GLU A 201 -28.56 -27.82 29.82
CA GLU A 201 -28.77 -29.16 29.25
C GLU A 201 -28.95 -29.06 27.74
N THR A 202 -28.27 -29.90 26.98
CA THR A 202 -28.37 -29.90 25.52
C THR A 202 -28.53 -31.31 24.99
N TYR A 203 -29.48 -31.50 24.08
CA TYR A 203 -29.74 -32.76 23.39
C TYR A 203 -29.12 -32.75 21.98
N ASN A 204 -28.72 -33.94 21.48
CA ASN A 204 -28.01 -34.20 20.22
C ASN A 204 -26.52 -33.79 20.22
N ASN A 205 -26.03 -33.20 19.12
CA ASN A 205 -24.61 -32.94 18.85
C ASN A 205 -24.33 -31.44 18.66
N PRO A 206 -24.59 -30.59 19.66
CA PRO A 206 -24.37 -29.16 19.53
C PRO A 206 -22.88 -28.82 19.63
N SER A 207 -22.43 -27.90 18.78
CA SER A 207 -21.12 -27.27 18.89
C SER A 207 -21.27 -25.92 19.56
N PHE A 208 -20.61 -25.73 20.71
CA PHE A 208 -20.47 -24.42 21.33
C PHE A 208 -18.99 -24.05 21.35
N SER A 209 -18.65 -22.86 20.86
CA SER A 209 -17.38 -22.21 21.15
C SER A 209 -17.67 -20.91 21.89
N TRP A 210 -16.87 -20.61 22.90
CA TRP A 210 -16.89 -19.35 23.61
C TRP A 210 -15.61 -18.61 23.24
N SER A 211 -15.72 -17.36 22.79
CA SER A 211 -14.52 -16.53 22.59
C SER A 211 -13.93 -16.17 23.95
N ILE A 212 -12.67 -16.53 24.19
CA ILE A 212 -11.94 -16.10 25.38
C ILE A 212 -11.62 -14.60 25.21
N SER A 213 -11.41 -13.87 26.31
CA SER A 213 -11.09 -12.43 26.26
C SER A 213 -9.86 -12.13 25.39
N GLN A 214 -8.97 -13.11 25.23
CA GLN A 214 -7.77 -13.06 24.39
C GLN A 214 -8.11 -13.13 22.89
N ASP A 215 -9.16 -13.86 22.49
CA ASP A 215 -9.61 -14.00 21.09
C ASP A 215 -10.29 -12.73 20.56
N LYS A 216 -10.68 -11.80 21.45
CA LYS A 216 -11.20 -10.49 21.06
C LYS A 216 -10.10 -9.52 20.61
N MET A 217 -8.83 -9.75 20.97
CA MET A 217 -7.74 -8.85 20.61
C MET A 217 -7.15 -9.23 19.25
N ILE A 218 -7.83 -8.80 18.19
CA ILE A 218 -7.28 -8.81 16.84
C ILE A 218 -6.02 -7.93 16.84
N PRO A 219 -4.86 -8.40 16.36
CA PRO A 219 -3.67 -7.57 16.32
C PRO A 219 -3.94 -6.31 15.49
N PRO A 220 -3.42 -5.15 15.91
CA PRO A 220 -3.78 -3.83 15.39
C PRO A 220 -3.52 -3.65 13.89
N ILE A 221 -2.68 -4.51 13.32
CA ILE A 221 -2.33 -4.54 11.90
C ILE A 221 -3.39 -5.22 11.04
N LEU A 222 -4.21 -6.11 11.63
CA LEU A 222 -5.30 -6.84 10.99
C LEU A 222 -6.67 -6.14 11.17
N ASP A 223 -6.85 -5.34 12.23
CA ASP A 223 -8.07 -4.54 12.41
C ASP A 223 -7.97 -3.21 11.63
N ASN A 224 -8.66 -3.13 10.50
CA ASN A 224 -8.77 -1.91 9.68
C ASN A 224 -9.30 -0.70 10.47
N PHE A 225 -10.06 -0.93 11.54
CA PHE A 225 -10.67 0.10 12.39
C PHE A 225 -9.92 0.34 13.69
N TYR A 226 -8.78 -0.31 13.93
CA TYR A 226 -8.07 -0.28 15.21
C TYR A 226 -7.85 1.15 15.74
N LYS A 227 -7.43 2.08 14.87
CA LYS A 227 -7.18 3.48 15.26
C LYS A 227 -8.45 4.25 15.65
N GLU A 228 -9.59 3.94 15.04
CA GLU A 228 -10.88 4.54 15.40
C GLU A 228 -11.44 3.91 16.66
N ASN A 229 -11.39 2.58 16.76
CA ASN A 229 -11.75 1.83 17.94
C ASN A 229 -10.96 2.31 19.17
N LEU A 230 -9.65 2.57 19.02
CA LEU A 230 -8.80 3.06 20.10
C LEU A 230 -9.11 4.52 20.50
N LYS A 231 -9.53 5.36 19.55
CA LYS A 231 -10.01 6.73 19.85
C LYS A 231 -11.34 6.71 20.59
N LEU A 232 -12.27 5.85 20.18
CA LEU A 232 -13.57 5.66 20.84
C LEU A 232 -13.38 5.11 22.26
N MET A 233 -12.53 4.10 22.44
CA MET A 233 -12.20 3.54 23.76
C MET A 233 -11.62 4.60 24.72
N LYS A 234 -10.77 5.50 24.22
CA LYS A 234 -10.25 6.63 25.01
C LYS A 234 -11.31 7.67 25.38
N GLN A 235 -12.38 7.79 24.60
CA GLN A 235 -13.51 8.68 24.90
C GLN A 235 -14.51 8.06 25.87
N ILE A 236 -14.67 6.73 25.86
CA ILE A 236 -15.56 6.00 26.78
C ILE A 236 -14.98 5.93 28.20
N ASN A 237 -13.64 5.84 28.31
CA ASN A 237 -12.94 5.80 29.59
C ASN A 237 -12.68 7.18 30.23
N LYS A 238 -13.34 8.24 29.75
CA LYS A 238 -13.19 9.61 30.23
C LYS A 238 -14.55 10.16 30.64
#